data_AF-A0A397TUI3-F1
#
_entry.id   AF-A0A397TUI3-F1
#
_cell.length_a   1.000
_cell.length_b   1.000
_cell.length_c   1.000
_cell.angle_alpha   90.00
_cell.angle_beta   90.00
_cell.angle_gamma   90.00
#
_symmetry.space_group_name_H-M   'P 1'
#
loop_
_entity.id
_entity.type
_entity.pdbx_description
1 polymer ?
#
loop_
_entity_poly.entity_id
_entity_poly.type
_entity_poly.pdbx_seq_one_letter_code
_entity_poly.pdbx_strand_id
1 'polypeptide(L)'
;WPKMPNPLTHRHSFSFSDSLKLAMIMPFILKRFLNIKHIKNTEINILKERLNESHTLIPIKLIECWTTVSKALKITFSKSFTQEEYKILQNILNDEINILILIFPNIFKNLPNVHIKMHLFQHARNFGTLVNTAVGIKELVHKTFKNMVQYTNKKQIERDLVYRYNTLQALRFIIDGGKDYRFPNHNCKLATMKFDTCISQLCSEWYAVNEISELQESDLDNTYTISQESNFTDIILYGKWSIQQVKKANFETKLTITNPLLRVLMNTYSNDLKMPAAIINMRIECYNYITYKILDNVSNYTQIKIHVGDIVEINEVEECQAYAIVKAIFRYKANNGNFYSFLILQWFKYSGYNERYLKCPLYYLQKPDEKKWFKVFPVSYVNKIPKNHFIHACTNSVLEIVMIVTIENI
;
A
#
# COMPACT_ATOMS: atom_id res chain seq x y z
N TRP A 1 -17.94 24.21 0.09
CA TRP A 1 -18.50 23.04 0.79
C TRP A 1 -19.94 22.66 0.45
N PRO A 2 -20.92 23.55 0.19
CA PRO A 2 -22.32 23.12 -0.01
C PRO A 2 -22.61 22.43 -1.36
N LYS A 3 -21.61 22.31 -2.25
CA LYS A 3 -21.70 21.58 -3.53
C LYS A 3 -20.82 20.32 -3.58
N MET A 4 -20.15 19.97 -2.48
CA MET A 4 -19.46 18.68 -2.36
C MET A 4 -20.33 17.75 -1.52
N PRO A 5 -20.52 16.47 -1.90
CA PRO A 5 -21.18 15.52 -1.04
C PRO A 5 -20.44 15.52 0.30
N ASN A 6 -21.16 15.88 1.37
CA ASN A 6 -20.58 15.81 2.70
C ASN A 6 -20.30 14.32 2.98
N PRO A 7 -19.03 13.92 3.17
CA PRO A 7 -18.70 12.51 3.37
C PRO A 7 -19.40 11.94 4.61
N LEU A 8 -19.82 12.79 5.55
CA LEU A 8 -20.56 12.37 6.74
C LEU A 8 -22.05 12.11 6.46
N THR A 9 -22.70 12.82 5.52
CA THR A 9 -24.13 12.60 5.21
C THR A 9 -24.38 11.32 4.41
N HIS A 10 -23.37 10.85 3.67
CA HIS A 10 -23.42 9.60 2.91
C HIS A 10 -22.67 8.45 3.60
N ARG A 11 -22.45 8.53 4.92
CA ARG A 11 -21.72 7.48 5.65
C ARG A 11 -22.31 6.08 5.44
N HIS A 12 -23.64 5.99 5.33
CA HIS A 12 -24.34 4.73 5.06
C HIS A 12 -24.21 4.23 3.61
N SER A 13 -23.72 5.08 2.70
CA SER A 13 -23.45 4.74 1.30
C SER A 13 -22.01 4.25 1.08
N PHE A 14 -21.13 4.37 2.07
CA PHE A 14 -19.77 3.82 1.96
C PHE A 14 -19.81 2.30 2.00
N SER A 15 -19.03 1.68 1.12
CA SER A 15 -18.75 0.24 1.24
C SER A 15 -18.00 -0.05 2.54
N PHE A 16 -18.05 -1.29 2.99
CA PHE A 16 -17.29 -1.74 4.16
C PHE A 16 -15.77 -1.49 3.98
N SER A 17 -15.26 -1.68 2.75
CA SER A 17 -13.88 -1.37 2.40
C SER A 17 -13.54 0.12 2.48
N ASP A 18 -14.47 1.00 2.11
CA ASP A 18 -14.24 2.46 2.20
C ASP A 18 -14.23 2.92 3.66
N SER A 19 -15.16 2.39 4.46
CA SER A 19 -15.20 2.66 5.90
C SER A 19 -13.92 2.22 6.61
N LEU A 20 -13.36 1.07 6.20
CA LEU A 20 -12.08 0.58 6.67
C LEU A 20 -10.92 1.50 6.28
N LYS A 21 -10.79 1.83 4.99
CA LYS A 21 -9.73 2.73 4.50
C LYS A 21 -9.80 4.10 5.19
N LEU A 22 -11.01 4.63 5.38
CA LEU A 22 -11.22 5.87 6.12
C LEU A 22 -10.74 5.76 7.58
N ALA A 23 -11.15 4.70 8.28
CA ALA A 23 -10.72 4.46 9.66
C ALA A 23 -9.19 4.30 9.78
N MET A 24 -8.53 3.70 8.77
CA MET A 24 -7.08 3.57 8.75
C MET A 24 -6.34 4.92 8.55
N ILE A 25 -6.97 5.87 7.86
CA ILE A 25 -6.38 7.19 7.58
C ILE A 25 -6.76 8.24 8.65
N MET A 26 -7.79 7.96 9.47
CA MET A 26 -8.28 8.87 10.53
C MET A 26 -7.18 9.46 11.43
N PRO A 27 -6.19 8.69 11.92
CA PRO A 27 -5.14 9.25 12.80
C PRO A 27 -4.39 10.43 12.14
N PHE A 28 -4.13 10.34 10.84
CA PHE A 28 -3.44 11.38 10.07
C PHE A 28 -4.30 12.60 9.84
N ILE A 29 -5.59 12.37 9.53
CA ILE A 29 -6.54 13.45 9.34
C ILE A 29 -6.67 14.23 10.65
N LEU A 30 -6.92 13.53 11.76
CA LEU A 30 -7.01 14.16 13.08
C LEU A 30 -5.71 14.88 13.46
N LYS A 31 -4.54 14.28 13.24
CA LYS A 31 -3.26 14.94 13.51
C LYS A 31 -3.08 16.28 12.80
N ARG A 32 -3.65 16.43 11.59
CA ARG A 32 -3.52 17.66 10.79
C ARG A 32 -4.37 18.82 11.29
N PHE A 33 -5.58 18.57 11.78
CA PHE A 33 -6.50 19.66 12.11
C PHE A 33 -7.02 19.63 13.54
N LEU A 34 -7.00 18.49 14.24
CA LEU A 34 -7.59 18.40 15.58
C LEU A 34 -6.80 19.27 16.55
N ASN A 35 -7.50 20.23 17.13
CA ASN A 35 -6.99 21.16 18.11
C ASN A 35 -8.04 21.25 19.22
N ILE A 36 -7.62 21.64 20.42
CA ILE A 36 -8.51 21.74 21.57
C ILE A 36 -9.74 22.61 21.30
N LYS A 37 -9.58 23.69 20.51
CA LYS A 37 -10.69 24.58 20.11
C LYS A 37 -11.78 23.90 19.27
N HIS A 38 -11.51 22.74 18.68
CA HIS A 38 -12.47 21.98 17.88
C HIS A 38 -13.32 21.01 18.72
N ILE A 39 -13.03 20.88 20.02
CA ILE A 39 -13.73 20.00 20.94
C ILE A 39 -14.54 20.87 21.90
N LYS A 40 -15.78 20.49 22.18
CA LYS A 40 -16.62 21.21 23.15
C LYS A 40 -15.96 21.19 24.53
N ASN A 41 -15.93 22.34 25.22
CA ASN A 41 -15.31 22.45 26.56
C ASN A 41 -15.86 21.45 27.58
N THR A 42 -17.17 21.15 27.50
CA THR A 42 -17.80 20.13 28.36
C THR A 42 -17.17 18.76 28.18
N GLU A 43 -16.93 18.34 26.94
CA GLU A 43 -16.30 17.05 26.61
C GLU A 43 -14.83 17.02 27.02
N ILE A 44 -14.12 18.14 26.87
CA ILE A 44 -12.72 18.24 27.31
C ILE A 44 -12.63 18.05 28.83
N ASN A 45 -13.50 18.68 29.61
CA ASN A 45 -13.50 18.54 31.07
C ASN A 45 -13.76 17.09 31.49
N ILE A 46 -14.75 16.44 30.86
CA ILE A 46 -15.08 15.03 31.11
C ILE A 46 -13.89 14.13 30.76
N LEU A 47 -13.25 14.34 29.61
CA LEU A 47 -12.09 13.53 29.19
C LEU A 47 -10.86 13.80 30.06
N LYS A 48 -10.66 15.03 30.51
CA LYS A 48 -9.57 15.42 31.41
C LYS A 48 -9.66 14.68 32.74
N GLU A 49 -10.82 14.73 33.39
CA GLU A 49 -11.05 14.02 34.65
C GLU A 49 -10.87 12.52 34.48
N ARG A 50 -11.39 11.96 33.38
CA ARG A 50 -11.35 10.51 33.14
C ARG A 50 -9.96 9.99 32.79
N LEU A 51 -9.21 10.72 31.98
CA LEU A 51 -7.86 10.34 31.55
C LEU A 51 -6.80 10.74 32.58
N ASN A 52 -7.14 11.58 33.56
CA ASN A 52 -6.20 12.23 34.47
C ASN A 52 -5.05 12.95 33.72
N GLU A 53 -5.40 13.65 32.65
CA GLU A 53 -4.46 14.30 31.72
C GLU A 53 -4.74 15.79 31.62
N SER A 54 -3.76 16.56 31.16
CA SER A 54 -3.97 18.00 30.94
C SER A 54 -4.88 18.27 29.73
N HIS A 55 -5.59 19.41 29.75
CA HIS A 55 -6.46 19.84 28.66
C HIS A 55 -5.76 19.81 27.29
N THR A 56 -4.49 20.23 27.23
CA THR A 56 -3.71 20.31 26.01
C THR A 56 -3.35 18.95 25.42
N LEU A 57 -3.40 17.87 26.22
CA LEU A 57 -3.11 16.50 25.79
C LEU A 57 -4.35 15.75 25.31
N ILE A 58 -5.57 16.28 25.51
CA ILE A 58 -6.81 15.59 25.09
C ILE A 58 -6.86 15.33 23.57
N PRO A 59 -6.53 16.29 22.68
CA PRO A 59 -6.46 16.01 21.24
C PRO A 59 -5.46 14.90 20.90
N ILE A 60 -4.34 14.84 21.62
CA ILE A 60 -3.31 13.81 21.44
C ILE A 60 -3.87 12.43 21.83
N LYS A 61 -4.57 12.33 22.96
CA LYS A 61 -5.19 11.08 23.41
C LYS A 61 -6.24 10.56 22.43
N LEU A 62 -7.00 11.47 21.80
CA LEU A 62 -7.93 11.12 20.73
C LEU A 62 -7.20 10.57 19.49
N ILE A 63 -6.08 11.19 19.10
CA ILE A 63 -5.26 10.68 17.99
C ILE A 63 -4.70 9.30 18.35
N GLU A 64 -4.16 9.10 19.56
CA GLU A 64 -3.67 7.80 20.05
C GLU A 64 -4.75 6.71 19.97
N CYS A 65 -5.99 7.02 20.36
CA CYS A 65 -7.12 6.10 20.23
C CYS A 65 -7.38 5.67 18.80
N TRP A 66 -7.47 6.63 17.87
CA TRP A 66 -7.65 6.29 16.47
C TRP A 66 -6.45 5.56 15.89
N THR A 67 -5.22 5.85 16.35
CA THR A 67 -4.01 5.09 15.97
C THR A 67 -4.15 3.62 16.37
N THR A 68 -4.61 3.34 17.59
CA THR A 68 -4.84 1.95 18.06
C THR A 68 -5.93 1.25 17.24
N VAL A 69 -7.06 1.93 16.98
CA VAL A 69 -8.14 1.40 16.13
C VAL A 69 -7.61 1.07 14.72
N SER A 70 -6.82 1.97 14.15
CA SER A 70 -6.24 1.80 12.83
C SER A 70 -5.31 0.57 12.76
N LYS A 71 -4.47 0.38 13.79
CA LYS A 71 -3.60 -0.79 13.91
C LYS A 71 -4.36 -2.10 14.08
N ALA A 72 -5.39 -2.08 14.94
CA ALA A 72 -6.26 -3.22 15.14
C ALA A 72 -6.99 -3.62 13.85
N LEU A 73 -7.46 -2.64 13.08
CA LEU A 73 -8.11 -2.89 11.79
C LEU A 73 -7.17 -3.58 10.83
N LYS A 74 -5.97 -3.08 10.57
CA LYS A 74 -5.08 -3.78 9.65
C LYS A 74 -4.85 -5.22 10.05
N ILE A 75 -4.45 -5.49 11.30
CA ILE A 75 -4.09 -6.85 11.66
C ILE A 75 -5.31 -7.77 11.51
N THR A 76 -6.51 -7.24 11.76
CA THR A 76 -7.77 -7.95 11.54
C THR A 76 -7.99 -8.33 10.08
N PHE A 77 -7.46 -7.55 9.13
CA PHE A 77 -7.56 -7.83 7.69
C PHE A 77 -6.28 -8.40 7.07
N SER A 78 -5.31 -8.84 7.89
CA SER A 78 -4.14 -9.56 7.41
C SER A 78 -4.53 -10.86 6.70
N LYS A 79 -3.90 -11.11 5.55
CA LYS A 79 -4.15 -12.30 4.73
C LYS A 79 -3.51 -13.57 5.27
N SER A 80 -2.57 -13.47 6.21
CA SER A 80 -1.98 -14.64 6.88
C SER A 80 -1.50 -14.28 8.27
N PHE A 81 -1.36 -15.28 9.15
CA PHE A 81 -0.80 -15.10 10.48
C PHE A 81 0.30 -16.12 10.80
N THR A 82 1.39 -15.61 11.34
CA THR A 82 2.43 -16.31 12.09
C THR A 82 2.03 -16.40 13.57
N GLN A 83 2.74 -17.23 14.36
CA GLN A 83 2.47 -17.33 15.81
C GLN A 83 2.70 -16.02 16.55
N GLU A 84 3.61 -15.16 16.06
CA GLU A 84 3.83 -13.84 16.62
C GLU A 84 2.68 -12.89 16.28
N GLU A 85 2.20 -12.89 15.04
CA GLU A 85 1.06 -12.06 14.62
C GLU A 85 -0.22 -12.41 15.39
N TYR A 86 -0.44 -13.68 15.74
CA TYR A 86 -1.54 -14.06 16.64
C TYR A 86 -1.45 -13.39 18.02
N LYS A 87 -0.24 -13.29 18.60
CA LYS A 87 -0.04 -12.61 19.89
C LYS A 87 -0.25 -11.10 19.73
N ILE A 88 0.24 -10.52 18.64
CA ILE A 88 0.03 -9.09 18.32
C ILE A 88 -1.47 -8.80 18.18
N LEU A 89 -2.22 -9.67 17.49
CA LEU A 89 -3.67 -9.54 17.33
C LEU A 89 -4.39 -9.51 18.67
N GLN A 90 -4.07 -10.44 19.57
CA GLN A 90 -4.70 -10.49 20.90
C GLN A 90 -4.43 -9.21 21.70
N ASN A 91 -3.18 -8.75 21.72
CA ASN A 91 -2.78 -7.56 22.46
C ASN A 91 -3.46 -6.30 21.89
N ILE A 92 -3.43 -6.11 20.57
CA ILE A 92 -3.97 -4.89 19.96
C ILE A 92 -5.49 -4.83 20.05
N LEU A 93 -6.20 -5.96 20.01
CA LEU A 93 -7.66 -5.99 20.22
C LEU A 93 -8.01 -5.61 21.66
N ASN A 94 -7.25 -6.09 22.66
CA ASN A 94 -7.45 -5.69 24.04
C ASN A 94 -7.17 -4.19 24.24
N ASP A 95 -6.07 -3.69 23.68
CA ASP A 95 -5.72 -2.27 23.71
C ASP A 95 -6.81 -1.40 23.05
N GLU A 96 -7.33 -1.84 21.90
CA GLU A 96 -8.41 -1.17 21.17
C GLU A 96 -9.70 -1.10 22.00
N ILE A 97 -10.12 -2.22 22.60
CA ILE A 97 -11.32 -2.27 23.44
C ILE A 97 -11.15 -1.33 24.64
N ASN A 98 -10.02 -1.42 25.33
CA ASN A 98 -9.73 -0.62 26.52
C ASN A 98 -9.73 0.87 26.19
N ILE A 99 -9.06 1.30 25.11
CA ILE A 99 -8.99 2.71 24.75
C ILE A 99 -10.33 3.26 24.25
N LEU A 100 -11.12 2.48 23.52
CA LEU A 100 -12.46 2.88 23.08
C LEU A 100 -13.42 3.06 24.26
N ILE A 101 -13.40 2.15 25.23
CA ILE A 101 -14.22 2.25 26.44
C ILE A 101 -13.73 3.41 27.32
N LEU A 102 -12.42 3.63 27.42
CA LEU A 102 -11.84 4.72 28.19
C LEU A 102 -12.25 6.09 27.61
N ILE A 103 -12.10 6.30 26.30
CA ILE A 103 -12.41 7.60 25.68
C ILE A 103 -13.91 7.79 25.48
N PHE A 104 -14.64 6.75 25.07
CA PHE A 104 -16.04 6.83 24.65
C PHE A 104 -16.92 5.78 25.37
N PRO A 105 -16.99 5.78 26.71
CA PRO A 105 -17.68 4.73 27.48
C PRO A 105 -19.18 4.64 27.15
N ASN A 106 -19.85 5.79 27.03
CA ASN A 106 -21.28 5.85 26.73
C ASN A 106 -21.63 5.28 25.36
N ILE A 107 -20.65 5.21 24.45
CA ILE A 107 -20.84 4.70 23.10
C ILE A 107 -20.49 3.22 23.04
N PHE A 108 -19.38 2.78 23.66
CA PHE A 108 -18.83 1.44 23.42
C PHE A 108 -19.00 0.41 24.55
N LYS A 109 -19.19 0.82 25.81
CA LYS A 109 -19.09 -0.08 26.98
C LYS A 109 -20.01 -1.31 26.91
N ASN A 110 -21.22 -1.16 26.39
CA ASN A 110 -22.24 -2.21 26.37
C ASN A 110 -22.62 -2.66 24.94
N LEU A 111 -21.79 -2.34 23.93
CA LEU A 111 -22.12 -2.74 22.57
C LEU A 111 -21.77 -4.21 22.33
N PRO A 112 -22.71 -5.01 21.77
CA PRO A 112 -22.43 -6.39 21.37
C PRO A 112 -21.22 -6.49 20.44
N ASN A 113 -21.04 -5.52 19.55
CA ASN A 113 -19.90 -5.48 18.63
C ASN A 113 -18.55 -5.37 19.35
N VAL A 114 -18.50 -4.67 20.49
CA VAL A 114 -17.27 -4.56 21.32
C VAL A 114 -17.04 -5.86 22.08
N HIS A 115 -18.10 -6.51 22.56
CA HIS A 115 -18.00 -7.85 23.16
C HIS A 115 -17.49 -8.89 22.14
N ILE A 116 -18.02 -8.89 20.92
CA ILE A 116 -17.60 -9.80 19.85
C ILE A 116 -16.11 -9.65 19.54
N LYS A 117 -15.53 -8.45 19.66
CA LYS A 117 -14.09 -8.22 19.46
C LYS A 117 -13.22 -9.09 20.37
N MET A 118 -13.65 -9.38 21.60
CA MET A 118 -12.91 -10.26 22.51
C MET A 118 -12.78 -11.69 21.98
N HIS A 119 -13.70 -12.13 21.13
CA HIS A 119 -13.69 -13.47 20.55
C HIS A 119 -12.97 -13.54 19.20
N LEU A 120 -12.58 -12.40 18.62
CA LEU A 120 -11.92 -12.36 17.31
C LEU A 120 -10.58 -13.10 17.32
N PHE A 121 -9.82 -13.05 18.41
CA PHE A 121 -8.60 -13.85 18.52
C PHE A 121 -8.89 -15.35 18.38
N GLN A 122 -9.88 -15.87 19.10
CA GLN A 122 -10.26 -17.28 19.01
C GLN A 122 -10.79 -17.62 17.60
N HIS A 123 -11.55 -16.72 16.97
CA HIS A 123 -11.98 -16.89 15.59
C HIS A 123 -10.78 -16.97 14.62
N ALA A 124 -9.79 -16.09 14.77
CA ALA A 124 -8.57 -16.16 13.99
C ALA A 124 -7.88 -17.53 14.17
N ARG A 125 -7.79 -18.03 15.41
CA ARG A 125 -7.17 -19.34 15.69
C ARG A 125 -7.93 -20.52 15.07
N ASN A 126 -9.26 -20.45 15.07
CA ASN A 126 -10.10 -21.51 14.53
C ASN A 126 -10.14 -21.49 13.00
N PHE A 127 -10.02 -20.31 12.38
CA PHE A 127 -10.23 -20.13 10.94
C PHE A 127 -8.98 -19.66 10.18
N GLY A 128 -7.82 -19.54 10.83
CA GLY A 128 -6.55 -19.16 10.22
C GLY A 128 -6.34 -17.65 10.15
N THR A 129 -7.34 -16.90 9.69
CA THR A 129 -7.37 -15.43 9.71
C THR A 129 -8.80 -14.93 9.96
N LEU A 130 -8.94 -13.66 10.33
CA LEU A 130 -10.25 -13.02 10.49
C LEU A 130 -10.90 -12.67 9.15
N VAL A 131 -10.11 -12.55 8.08
CA VAL A 131 -10.63 -12.43 6.71
C VAL A 131 -11.51 -13.64 6.37
N ASN A 132 -11.17 -14.84 6.87
CA ASN A 132 -11.91 -16.07 6.58
C ASN A 132 -13.31 -16.12 7.20
N THR A 133 -13.59 -15.24 8.17
CA THR A 133 -14.90 -15.12 8.83
C THR A 133 -15.66 -13.85 8.42
N ALA A 134 -15.06 -12.98 7.59
CA ALA A 134 -15.63 -11.70 7.19
C ALA A 134 -16.94 -11.87 6.42
N VAL A 135 -17.94 -11.05 6.76
CA VAL A 135 -19.29 -11.10 6.17
C VAL A 135 -19.27 -10.79 4.67
N GLY A 136 -18.42 -9.87 4.22
CA GLY A 136 -18.27 -9.58 2.78
C GLY A 136 -17.85 -10.82 1.97
N ILE A 137 -17.02 -11.70 2.55
CA ILE A 137 -16.69 -13.00 1.93
C ILE A 137 -17.89 -13.95 1.98
N LYS A 138 -18.70 -13.94 3.05
CA LYS A 138 -19.93 -14.74 3.11
C LYS A 138 -20.99 -14.30 2.09
N GLU A 139 -21.16 -13.00 1.87
CA GLU A 139 -22.05 -12.49 0.81
C GLU A 139 -21.56 -12.92 -0.58
N LEU A 140 -20.24 -13.01 -0.80
CA LEU A 140 -19.66 -13.57 -2.01
C LEU A 140 -19.86 -15.09 -2.11
N VAL A 141 -19.80 -15.83 -1.00
CA VAL A 141 -20.16 -17.26 -0.94
C VAL A 141 -21.60 -17.49 -1.41
N HIS A 142 -22.53 -16.58 -1.09
CA HIS A 142 -23.90 -16.68 -1.61
C HIS A 142 -23.95 -16.60 -3.14
N LYS A 143 -23.12 -15.75 -3.77
CA LYS A 143 -23.00 -15.69 -5.24
C LYS A 143 -22.42 -16.99 -5.81
N THR A 144 -21.38 -17.51 -5.18
CA THR A 144 -20.74 -18.78 -5.57
C THR A 144 -21.71 -19.96 -5.46
N PHE A 145 -22.47 -20.05 -4.37
CA PHE A 145 -23.46 -21.10 -4.18
C PHE A 145 -24.57 -21.03 -5.23
N LYS A 146 -25.08 -19.83 -5.57
CA LYS A 146 -26.07 -19.67 -6.66
C LYS A 146 -25.57 -20.22 -7.99
N ASN A 147 -24.31 -19.98 -8.33
CA ASN A 147 -23.70 -20.51 -9.55
C ASN A 147 -23.52 -22.04 -9.48
N MET A 148 -23.13 -22.57 -8.32
CA MET A 148 -22.88 -24.00 -8.13
C MET A 148 -24.15 -24.85 -8.15
N VAL A 149 -25.30 -24.32 -7.73
CA VAL A 149 -26.58 -25.05 -7.71
C VAL A 149 -26.89 -25.67 -9.07
N GLN A 150 -26.55 -24.99 -10.17
CA GLN A 150 -26.76 -25.47 -11.54
C GLN A 150 -25.99 -26.78 -11.85
N TYR A 151 -24.89 -27.04 -11.13
CA TYR A 151 -23.97 -28.17 -11.32
C TYR A 151 -24.06 -29.22 -10.20
N THR A 152 -25.05 -29.12 -9.31
CA THR A 152 -25.32 -30.15 -8.30
C THR A 152 -26.20 -31.25 -8.89
N ASN A 153 -26.19 -32.45 -8.28
CA ASN A 153 -27.09 -33.53 -8.66
C ASN A 153 -28.58 -33.24 -8.32
N LYS A 154 -28.87 -32.06 -7.75
CA LYS A 154 -30.17 -31.55 -7.30
C LYS A 154 -30.94 -32.42 -6.29
N LYS A 155 -30.37 -33.55 -5.86
CA LYS A 155 -30.97 -34.49 -4.89
C LYS A 155 -30.53 -34.19 -3.46
N GLN A 156 -29.26 -33.82 -3.25
CA GLN A 156 -28.71 -33.46 -1.94
C GLN A 156 -27.89 -32.17 -2.01
N ILE A 157 -28.52 -31.10 -2.52
CA ILE A 157 -27.89 -29.79 -2.75
C ILE A 157 -27.18 -29.29 -1.48
N GLU A 158 -27.85 -29.38 -0.33
CA GLU A 158 -27.29 -28.93 0.96
C GLU A 158 -25.99 -29.66 1.30
N ARG A 159 -25.99 -31.00 1.19
CA ARG A 159 -24.82 -31.82 1.48
C ARG A 159 -23.68 -31.50 0.53
N ASP A 160 -23.96 -31.38 -0.77
CA ASP A 160 -22.96 -31.08 -1.80
C ASP A 160 -22.33 -29.69 -1.59
N LEU A 161 -23.14 -28.68 -1.29
CA LEU A 161 -22.67 -27.33 -1.00
C LEU A 161 -21.86 -27.28 0.30
N VAL A 162 -22.35 -27.91 1.39
CA VAL A 162 -21.65 -27.96 2.68
C VAL A 162 -20.32 -28.70 2.57
N TYR A 163 -20.29 -29.85 1.87
CA TYR A 163 -19.05 -30.60 1.68
C TYR A 163 -17.99 -29.76 0.94
N ARG A 164 -18.36 -29.17 -0.20
CA ARG A 164 -17.44 -28.32 -0.98
C ARG A 164 -16.98 -27.09 -0.20
N TYR A 165 -17.89 -26.43 0.51
CA TYR A 165 -17.55 -25.29 1.35
C TYR A 165 -16.58 -25.68 2.46
N ASN A 166 -16.82 -26.79 3.16
CA ASN A 166 -15.93 -27.28 4.20
C ASN A 166 -14.54 -27.65 3.64
N THR A 167 -14.47 -28.26 2.47
CA THR A 167 -13.19 -28.55 1.79
C THR A 167 -12.42 -27.27 1.49
N LEU A 168 -13.07 -26.25 0.91
CA LEU A 168 -12.41 -24.97 0.59
C LEU A 168 -11.95 -24.24 1.87
N GLN A 169 -12.78 -24.22 2.91
CA GLN A 169 -12.42 -23.61 4.19
C GLN A 169 -11.25 -24.33 4.86
N ALA A 170 -11.20 -25.67 4.78
CA ALA A 170 -10.09 -26.46 5.31
C ALA A 170 -8.78 -26.18 4.56
N LEU A 171 -8.82 -26.14 3.22
CA LEU A 171 -7.65 -25.78 2.41
C LEU A 171 -7.14 -24.38 2.75
N ARG A 172 -8.05 -23.42 2.88
CA ARG A 172 -7.71 -22.03 3.23
C ARG A 172 -7.10 -21.91 4.62
N PHE A 173 -7.70 -22.58 5.61
CA PHE A 173 -7.15 -22.66 6.97
C PHE A 173 -5.70 -23.12 6.96
N ILE A 174 -5.40 -24.18 6.19
CA ILE A 174 -4.06 -24.75 6.06
C ILE A 174 -3.09 -23.79 5.35
N ILE A 175 -3.50 -23.19 4.22
CA ILE A 175 -2.67 -22.25 3.44
C ILE A 175 -2.30 -21.01 4.26
N ASP A 176 -3.24 -20.49 5.04
CA ASP A 176 -3.02 -19.31 5.89
C ASP A 176 -2.11 -19.58 7.10
N GLY A 177 -1.66 -20.83 7.28
CA GLY A 177 -0.75 -21.26 8.35
C GLY A 177 -1.47 -21.85 9.57
N GLY A 178 -2.75 -22.16 9.45
CA GLY A 178 -3.52 -22.90 10.45
C GLY A 178 -2.93 -24.29 10.70
N LYS A 179 -2.90 -24.69 11.97
CA LYS A 179 -2.42 -26.01 12.39
C LYS A 179 -3.58 -26.80 12.97
N ASP A 180 -3.75 -28.03 12.50
CA ASP A 180 -4.65 -28.98 13.14
C ASP A 180 -3.89 -29.70 14.25
N TYR A 181 -4.25 -29.43 15.51
CA TYR A 181 -3.61 -30.02 16.68
C TYR A 181 -3.79 -31.54 16.77
N ARG A 182 -4.74 -32.12 16.02
CA ARG A 182 -4.89 -33.57 15.90
C ARG A 182 -3.73 -34.20 15.10
N PHE A 183 -2.99 -33.38 14.32
CA PHE A 183 -1.87 -33.81 13.49
C PHE A 183 -0.60 -32.93 13.75
N PRO A 184 -0.03 -32.98 14.96
CA PRO A 184 1.00 -32.02 15.41
C PRO A 184 2.35 -32.16 14.68
N ASN A 185 2.64 -33.32 14.11
CA ASN A 185 3.93 -33.62 13.45
C ASN A 185 3.91 -33.39 11.92
N HIS A 186 2.80 -32.89 11.37
CA HIS A 186 2.72 -32.61 9.94
C HIS A 186 3.20 -31.19 9.65
N ASN A 187 4.45 -31.06 9.20
CA ASN A 187 4.91 -29.83 8.56
C ASN A 187 4.16 -29.67 7.24
N CYS A 188 3.12 -28.85 7.25
CA CYS A 188 2.27 -28.67 6.08
C CYS A 188 2.97 -27.80 5.04
N LYS A 189 3.59 -28.43 4.03
CA LYS A 189 4.16 -27.76 2.86
C LYS A 189 3.11 -26.97 2.06
N LEU A 190 1.81 -27.18 2.28
CA LEU A 190 0.77 -26.34 1.68
C LEU A 190 0.81 -24.89 2.19
N ALA A 191 1.20 -24.65 3.44
CA ALA A 191 1.34 -23.28 3.97
C ALA A 191 2.47 -22.49 3.26
N THR A 192 3.42 -23.16 2.59
CA THR A 192 4.44 -22.48 1.79
C THR A 192 3.92 -22.07 0.41
N MET A 193 2.76 -22.58 -0.03
CA MET A 193 2.16 -22.21 -1.32
C MET A 193 1.74 -20.74 -1.37
N LYS A 194 1.53 -20.08 -0.23
CA LYS A 194 1.26 -18.62 -0.21
C LYS A 194 2.45 -17.77 -0.66
N PHE A 195 3.67 -18.33 -0.65
CA PHE A 195 4.87 -17.66 -1.14
C PHE A 195 5.07 -17.87 -2.65
N ASP A 196 4.33 -18.80 -3.25
CA ASP A 196 4.27 -18.98 -4.70
C ASP A 196 3.25 -17.98 -5.26
N THR A 197 3.71 -17.02 -6.06
CA THR A 197 2.88 -15.96 -6.63
C THR A 197 1.76 -16.50 -7.52
N CYS A 198 2.01 -17.58 -8.29
CA CYS A 198 1.02 -18.17 -9.19
C CYS A 198 -0.10 -18.86 -8.40
N ILE A 199 0.27 -19.65 -7.40
CA ILE A 199 -0.70 -20.38 -6.57
C ILE A 199 -1.44 -19.42 -5.64
N SER A 200 -0.74 -18.45 -5.05
CA SER A 200 -1.35 -17.39 -4.24
C SER A 200 -2.40 -16.63 -5.03
N GLN A 201 -2.13 -16.32 -6.31
CA GLN A 201 -3.08 -15.66 -7.19
C GLN A 201 -4.31 -16.55 -7.46
N LEU A 202 -4.12 -17.82 -7.84
CA LEU A 202 -5.21 -18.80 -7.99
C LEU A 202 -6.08 -18.94 -6.73
N CYS A 203 -5.46 -19.03 -5.56
CA CYS A 203 -6.16 -19.11 -4.29
C CYS A 203 -6.87 -17.80 -3.90
N SER A 204 -6.34 -16.65 -4.34
CA SER A 204 -6.97 -15.34 -4.14
C SER A 204 -8.15 -15.10 -5.08
N GLU A 205 -8.12 -15.67 -6.29
CA GLU A 205 -9.19 -15.61 -7.30
C GLU A 205 -10.38 -16.51 -6.97
N TRP A 206 -10.24 -17.46 -6.04
CA TRP A 206 -11.35 -18.31 -5.55
C TRP A 206 -12.48 -17.54 -4.87
N TYR A 207 -12.20 -16.31 -4.45
CA TYR A 207 -13.21 -15.32 -4.12
C TYR A 207 -12.86 -14.05 -4.88
N ALA A 208 -13.45 -13.88 -6.07
CA ALA A 208 -13.27 -12.71 -6.92
C ALA A 208 -13.43 -11.40 -6.14
N VAL A 209 -12.34 -10.91 -5.56
CA VAL A 209 -12.11 -9.49 -5.40
C VAL A 209 -11.65 -9.10 -6.77
N ASN A 210 -12.59 -8.59 -7.57
CA ASN A 210 -12.26 -7.94 -8.82
C ASN A 210 -11.18 -6.90 -8.49
N GLU A 211 -9.92 -7.20 -8.81
CA GLU A 211 -9.10 -6.18 -9.44
C GLU A 211 -9.92 -5.78 -10.64
N ILE A 212 -10.71 -4.71 -10.46
CA ILE A 212 -11.30 -3.98 -11.55
C ILE A 212 -10.08 -3.59 -12.35
N SER A 213 -9.85 -4.39 -13.38
CA SER A 213 -9.12 -4.05 -14.57
C SER A 213 -9.79 -2.77 -15.02
N GLU A 214 -9.26 -1.64 -14.55
CA GLU A 214 -9.63 -0.32 -15.03
C GLU A 214 -9.18 -0.28 -16.47
N LEU A 215 -10.11 -0.75 -17.31
CA LEU A 215 -10.56 -0.16 -18.56
C LEU A 215 -9.48 0.68 -19.23
N GLN A 216 -8.97 0.08 -20.30
CA GLN A 216 -8.27 0.70 -21.41
C GLN A 216 -8.66 2.18 -21.57
N GLU A 217 -7.81 3.09 -21.10
CA GLU A 217 -7.78 4.45 -21.60
C GLU A 217 -7.11 4.41 -22.98
N SER A 218 -7.92 4.08 -23.99
CA SER A 218 -7.62 4.36 -25.39
C SER A 218 -7.70 5.87 -25.64
N ASP A 219 -6.64 6.42 -26.23
CA ASP A 219 -6.47 7.78 -26.79
C ASP A 219 -5.45 8.70 -26.08
N LEU A 220 -4.26 8.18 -25.77
CA LEU A 220 -3.05 9.00 -25.55
C LEU A 220 -1.99 8.71 -26.61
N ASP A 221 -1.16 9.72 -26.92
CA ASP A 221 0.06 9.58 -27.75
C ASP A 221 1.04 8.61 -27.05
N ASN A 222 0.81 7.32 -27.27
CA ASN A 222 1.55 6.25 -26.61
C ASN A 222 2.91 6.09 -27.28
N THR A 223 3.95 6.09 -26.46
CA THR A 223 5.33 6.03 -26.94
C THR A 223 6.04 4.80 -26.40
N TYR A 224 6.51 3.93 -27.29
CA TYR A 224 7.21 2.69 -26.92
C TYR A 224 8.70 2.91 -26.69
N THR A 225 9.25 2.17 -25.72
CA THR A 225 10.69 2.10 -25.42
C THR A 225 11.11 0.66 -25.11
N ILE A 226 12.41 0.41 -25.04
CA ILE A 226 12.97 -0.89 -24.70
C ILE A 226 13.71 -0.85 -23.37
N SER A 227 13.85 -2.02 -22.75
CA SER A 227 14.75 -2.27 -21.62
C SER A 227 15.94 -3.12 -22.06
N GLN A 228 17.04 -3.04 -21.33
CA GLN A 228 18.12 -4.01 -21.46
C GLN A 228 17.79 -5.33 -20.78
N GLU A 229 17.02 -5.27 -19.68
CA GLU A 229 16.58 -6.47 -18.99
C GLU A 229 15.37 -7.07 -19.71
N SER A 230 15.49 -8.34 -20.12
CA SER A 230 14.52 -9.04 -20.97
C SER A 230 13.18 -9.32 -20.29
N ASN A 231 13.15 -9.35 -18.96
CA ASN A 231 11.94 -9.48 -18.16
C ASN A 231 11.07 -8.20 -18.18
N PHE A 232 11.62 -7.03 -18.50
CA PHE A 232 10.84 -5.79 -18.64
C PHE A 232 10.36 -5.62 -20.08
N THR A 233 9.05 -5.72 -20.26
CA THR A 233 8.38 -5.67 -21.58
C THR A 233 7.24 -4.66 -21.59
N ASP A 234 6.70 -4.36 -22.78
CA ASP A 234 5.57 -3.44 -22.97
C ASP A 234 5.76 -2.08 -22.27
N ILE A 235 6.96 -1.48 -22.40
CA ILE A 235 7.30 -0.21 -21.78
C ILE A 235 6.74 0.93 -22.62
N ILE A 236 5.67 1.55 -22.11
CA ILE A 236 4.90 2.58 -22.79
C ILE A 236 4.88 3.85 -21.94
N LEU A 237 5.21 4.97 -22.58
CA LEU A 237 5.19 6.31 -22.00
C LEU A 237 3.97 7.09 -22.49
N TYR A 238 3.41 7.91 -21.61
CA TYR A 238 2.16 8.62 -21.85
C TYR A 238 2.23 10.07 -21.40
N GLY A 239 1.45 10.93 -22.08
CA GLY A 239 1.31 12.34 -21.71
C GLY A 239 2.62 13.10 -21.82
N LYS A 240 3.15 13.21 -23.05
CA LYS A 240 4.38 13.96 -23.34
C LYS A 240 4.28 15.39 -22.83
N TRP A 241 5.32 15.85 -22.13
CA TRP A 241 5.37 17.21 -21.61
C TRP A 241 5.51 18.24 -22.73
N SER A 242 4.72 19.31 -22.62
CA SER A 242 4.95 20.54 -23.37
C SER A 242 6.23 21.24 -22.90
N ILE A 243 6.79 22.10 -23.75
CA ILE A 243 7.97 22.92 -23.42
C ILE A 243 7.73 23.76 -22.15
N GLN A 244 6.49 24.22 -21.94
CA GLN A 244 6.13 25.00 -20.75
C GLN A 244 6.20 24.15 -19.46
N GLN A 245 5.75 22.89 -19.51
CA GLN A 245 5.84 21.96 -18.36
C GLN A 245 7.29 21.64 -18.03
N VAL A 246 8.11 21.38 -19.05
CA VAL A 246 9.56 21.13 -18.88
C VAL A 246 10.24 22.30 -18.18
N LYS A 247 9.96 23.54 -18.62
CA LYS A 247 10.50 24.75 -17.99
C LYS A 247 10.02 24.94 -16.55
N LYS A 248 8.73 24.71 -16.26
CA LYS A 248 8.18 24.81 -14.89
C LYS A 248 8.83 23.82 -13.93
N ALA A 249 9.20 22.65 -14.41
CA ALA A 249 9.90 21.63 -13.63
C ALA A 249 11.43 21.86 -13.56
N ASN A 250 11.93 23.00 -14.04
CA ASN A 250 13.36 23.36 -14.10
C ASN A 250 14.22 22.34 -14.87
N PHE A 251 13.65 21.70 -15.90
CA PHE A 251 14.37 20.81 -16.80
C PHE A 251 14.66 21.49 -18.15
N GLU A 252 15.69 21.00 -18.84
CA GLU A 252 16.03 21.41 -20.20
C GLU A 252 15.79 20.26 -21.17
N THR A 253 15.10 20.51 -22.29
CA THR A 253 14.87 19.49 -23.32
C THR A 253 16.12 19.16 -24.13
N LYS A 254 17.09 20.08 -24.18
CA LYS A 254 18.37 19.91 -24.87
C LYS A 254 19.49 20.03 -23.85
N LEU A 255 20.14 18.92 -23.57
CA LEU A 255 21.25 18.83 -22.63
C LEU A 255 22.49 19.47 -23.25
N THR A 256 23.01 20.53 -22.63
CA THR A 256 24.31 21.09 -22.97
C THR A 256 25.43 20.25 -22.32
N ILE A 257 26.66 20.39 -22.81
CA ILE A 257 27.84 19.68 -22.25
C ILE A 257 28.05 20.05 -20.76
N THR A 258 27.64 21.25 -20.37
CA THR A 258 27.70 21.73 -18.98
C THR A 258 26.52 21.26 -18.12
N ASN A 259 25.50 20.62 -18.70
CA ASN A 259 24.32 20.18 -17.96
C ASN A 259 24.67 18.97 -17.07
N PRO A 260 24.47 19.06 -15.74
CA PRO A 260 24.82 17.99 -14.81
C PRO A 260 24.04 16.69 -15.07
N LEU A 261 22.84 16.77 -15.65
CA LEU A 261 22.03 15.60 -16.00
C LEU A 261 22.70 14.75 -17.09
N LEU A 262 23.42 15.36 -18.04
CA LEU A 262 24.13 14.63 -19.09
C LEU A 262 25.22 13.72 -18.49
N ARG A 263 26.00 14.24 -17.54
CA ARG A 263 27.05 13.46 -16.85
C ARG A 263 26.45 12.29 -16.08
N VAL A 264 25.33 12.50 -15.40
CA VAL A 264 24.63 11.42 -14.67
C VAL A 264 24.12 10.38 -15.67
N LEU A 265 23.49 10.80 -16.77
CA LEU A 265 23.00 9.90 -17.82
C LEU A 265 24.14 9.09 -18.46
N MET A 266 25.30 9.69 -18.72
CA MET A 266 26.50 8.99 -19.21
C MET A 266 26.95 7.90 -18.24
N ASN A 267 26.97 8.19 -16.95
CA ASN A 267 27.30 7.19 -15.92
C ASN A 267 26.26 6.07 -15.88
N THR A 268 24.96 6.39 -15.92
CA THR A 268 23.87 5.41 -15.95
C THR A 268 24.00 4.47 -17.15
N TYR A 269 24.27 5.01 -18.34
CA TYR A 269 24.51 4.21 -19.53
C TYR A 269 25.76 3.32 -19.41
N SER A 270 26.84 3.82 -18.83
CA SER A 270 28.10 3.08 -18.71
C SER A 270 28.04 1.98 -17.66
N ASN A 271 27.50 2.29 -16.48
CA ASN A 271 27.54 1.42 -15.31
C ASN A 271 26.34 0.46 -15.29
N ASP A 272 25.14 1.01 -15.42
CA ASP A 272 23.90 0.23 -15.27
C ASP A 272 23.57 -0.46 -16.59
N LEU A 273 23.64 0.27 -17.71
CA LEU A 273 23.33 -0.29 -19.02
C LEU A 273 24.50 -0.99 -19.72
N LYS A 274 25.73 -0.90 -19.18
CA LYS A 274 26.96 -1.44 -19.79
C LYS A 274 27.22 -0.97 -21.24
N MET A 275 26.81 0.26 -21.56
CA MET A 275 26.93 0.89 -22.89
C MET A 275 27.64 2.25 -22.80
N PRO A 276 28.97 2.29 -22.60
CA PRO A 276 29.71 3.52 -22.29
C PRO A 276 29.77 4.56 -23.42
N ALA A 277 29.45 4.19 -24.65
CA ALA A 277 29.47 5.06 -25.83
C ALA A 277 28.09 5.26 -26.45
N ALA A 278 27.02 5.31 -25.63
CA ALA A 278 25.62 5.34 -26.11
C ALA A 278 25.04 6.73 -26.36
N ILE A 279 25.76 7.82 -26.03
CA ILE A 279 25.20 9.18 -25.95
C ILE A 279 25.79 10.12 -27.00
N ILE A 280 25.07 10.36 -28.11
CA ILE A 280 25.35 11.44 -29.09
C ILE A 280 24.18 12.43 -29.17
N ASN A 281 22.95 11.96 -29.02
CA ASN A 281 21.77 12.81 -29.06
C ASN A 281 21.73 13.68 -27.79
N MET A 282 21.50 14.98 -27.91
CA MET A 282 21.40 15.86 -26.74
C MET A 282 19.95 16.13 -26.34
N ARG A 283 18.96 15.49 -26.98
CA ARG A 283 17.54 15.73 -26.72
C ARG A 283 16.93 14.67 -25.81
N ILE A 284 16.19 15.13 -24.80
CA ILE A 284 15.34 14.30 -23.96
C ILE A 284 13.87 14.68 -24.16
N GLU A 285 12.99 13.71 -23.95
CA GLU A 285 11.55 13.94 -23.97
C GLU A 285 10.93 13.42 -22.68
N CYS A 286 10.22 14.29 -21.96
CA CYS A 286 9.61 13.97 -20.67
C CYS A 286 8.12 13.60 -20.81
N TYR A 287 7.61 12.82 -19.86
CA TYR A 287 6.27 12.23 -19.87
C TYR A 287 5.63 12.29 -18.47
N ASN A 288 4.29 12.24 -18.43
CA ASN A 288 3.52 12.28 -17.18
C ASN A 288 3.56 10.94 -16.44
N TYR A 289 3.50 9.83 -17.17
CA TYR A 289 3.53 8.50 -16.57
C TYR A 289 4.08 7.45 -17.54
N ILE A 290 4.47 6.30 -16.97
CA ILE A 290 4.98 5.13 -17.66
C ILE A 290 4.23 3.89 -17.20
N THR A 291 3.99 2.96 -18.12
CA THR A 291 3.54 1.60 -17.81
C THR A 291 4.51 0.58 -18.36
N TYR A 292 4.72 -0.52 -17.66
CA TYR A 292 5.51 -1.64 -18.15
C TYR A 292 5.09 -2.94 -17.47
N LYS A 293 5.42 -4.06 -18.10
CA LYS A 293 5.20 -5.40 -17.56
C LYS A 293 6.53 -6.01 -17.13
N ILE A 294 6.52 -6.65 -15.97
CA ILE A 294 7.65 -7.45 -15.50
C ILE A 294 7.23 -8.91 -15.58
N LEU A 295 7.93 -9.67 -16.41
CA LEU A 295 7.76 -11.11 -16.54
C LEU A 295 8.48 -11.81 -15.39
N ASP A 296 7.79 -12.77 -14.78
CA ASP A 296 8.42 -13.73 -13.89
C ASP A 296 8.93 -14.96 -14.66
N ASN A 297 9.66 -15.83 -13.96
CA ASN A 297 10.23 -17.05 -14.55
C ASN A 297 9.17 -18.06 -15.04
N VAL A 298 7.88 -17.85 -14.72
CA VAL A 298 6.76 -18.76 -15.02
C VAL A 298 5.86 -18.16 -16.11
N SER A 299 6.27 -17.07 -16.76
CA SER A 299 5.52 -16.37 -17.83
C SER A 299 4.31 -15.57 -17.34
N ASN A 300 4.13 -15.39 -16.04
CA ASN A 300 3.19 -14.41 -15.53
C ASN A 300 3.80 -13.01 -15.60
N TYR A 301 2.95 -11.99 -15.61
CA TYR A 301 3.41 -10.61 -15.61
C TYR A 301 2.77 -9.80 -14.51
N THR A 302 3.57 -8.93 -13.90
CA THR A 302 3.06 -7.83 -13.05
C THR A 302 3.09 -6.55 -13.87
N GLN A 303 1.94 -5.90 -14.02
CA GLN A 303 1.86 -4.59 -14.68
C GLN A 303 2.12 -3.49 -13.66
N ILE A 304 3.06 -2.60 -13.96
CA ILE A 304 3.42 -1.44 -13.15
C ILE A 304 3.02 -0.17 -13.90
N LYS A 305 2.41 0.77 -13.18
CA LYS A 305 2.09 2.13 -13.65
C LYS A 305 2.69 3.13 -12.66
N ILE A 306 3.51 4.06 -13.15
CA ILE A 306 4.19 5.07 -12.34
C ILE A 306 3.96 6.45 -12.95
N HIS A 307 3.48 7.40 -12.15
CA HIS A 307 3.34 8.80 -12.50
C HIS A 307 4.47 9.64 -11.90
N VAL A 308 4.72 10.80 -12.52
CA VAL A 308 5.54 11.83 -11.89
C VAL A 308 4.86 12.30 -10.60
N GLY A 309 5.60 12.30 -9.50
CA GLY A 309 5.09 12.58 -8.15
C GLY A 309 4.80 11.33 -7.33
N ASP A 310 4.71 10.15 -7.96
CA ASP A 310 4.55 8.90 -7.23
C ASP A 310 5.81 8.59 -6.43
N ILE A 311 5.63 7.93 -5.28
CA ILE A 311 6.72 7.41 -4.48
C ILE A 311 6.92 5.95 -4.87
N VAL A 312 8.17 5.56 -5.07
CA VAL A 312 8.60 4.22 -5.49
C VAL A 312 9.49 3.59 -4.41
N GLU A 313 9.43 2.26 -4.33
CA GLU A 313 10.31 1.44 -3.49
C GLU A 313 11.39 0.80 -4.36
N ILE A 314 12.64 0.90 -3.93
CA ILE A 314 13.81 0.37 -4.64
C ILE A 314 14.63 -0.46 -3.65
N ASN A 315 15.03 -1.65 -4.09
CA ASN A 315 15.91 -2.51 -3.28
C ASN A 315 17.34 -2.02 -3.48
N GLU A 316 17.90 -1.35 -2.48
CA GLU A 316 19.33 -1.07 -2.44
C GLU A 316 20.08 -2.14 -1.62
N VAL A 317 21.34 -2.36 -1.96
CA VAL A 317 22.18 -3.39 -1.32
C VAL A 317 22.53 -3.02 0.13
N GLU A 318 22.61 -1.71 0.44
CA GLU A 318 23.00 -1.19 1.76
C GLU A 318 21.78 -0.94 2.68
N GLU A 319 20.65 -0.51 2.12
CA GLU A 319 19.40 -0.30 2.84
C GLU A 319 18.36 -1.30 2.33
N CYS A 320 17.96 -2.28 3.15
CA CYS A 320 17.01 -3.35 2.77
C CYS A 320 15.74 -2.84 2.06
N GLN A 321 15.31 -1.60 2.30
CA GLN A 321 14.25 -0.90 1.56
C GLN A 321 14.55 0.61 1.49
N ALA A 322 14.72 1.15 0.28
CA ALA A 322 14.89 2.58 0.03
C ALA A 322 13.66 3.15 -0.71
N TYR A 323 13.31 4.40 -0.42
CA TYR A 323 12.16 5.07 -1.01
C TYR A 323 12.57 6.33 -1.76
N ALA A 324 11.95 6.60 -2.90
CA ALA A 324 12.19 7.82 -3.67
C ALA A 324 10.91 8.36 -4.28
N ILE A 325 10.84 9.68 -4.47
CA ILE A 325 9.79 10.32 -5.27
C ILE A 325 10.26 10.49 -6.72
N VAL A 326 9.39 10.16 -7.66
CA VAL A 326 9.64 10.32 -9.09
C VAL A 326 9.49 11.80 -9.46
N LYS A 327 10.60 12.47 -9.77
CA LYS A 327 10.59 13.89 -10.18
C LYS A 327 10.38 14.09 -11.67
N ALA A 328 10.82 13.15 -12.49
CA ALA A 328 10.56 13.16 -13.93
C ALA A 328 10.67 11.75 -14.51
N ILE A 329 10.00 11.55 -15.64
CA ILE A 329 10.08 10.36 -16.47
C ILE A 329 10.46 10.84 -17.86
N PHE A 330 11.50 10.27 -18.46
CA PHE A 330 11.91 10.68 -19.80
C PHE A 330 12.43 9.52 -20.64
N ARG A 331 12.36 9.66 -21.96
CA ARG A 331 13.04 8.78 -22.89
C ARG A 331 14.24 9.43 -23.53
N TYR A 332 15.19 8.59 -23.93
CA TYR A 332 16.40 9.00 -24.62
C TYR A 332 16.72 8.02 -25.76
N LYS A 333 17.18 8.55 -26.91
CA LYS A 333 17.60 7.76 -28.07
C LYS A 333 19.09 7.49 -28.01
N ALA A 334 19.47 6.24 -27.78
CA ALA A 334 20.86 5.80 -27.78
C ALA A 334 21.43 5.69 -29.21
N ASN A 335 22.76 5.57 -29.29
CA ASN A 335 23.50 5.50 -30.56
C ASN A 335 23.17 4.25 -31.40
N ASN A 336 22.66 3.18 -30.77
CA ASN A 336 22.15 2.00 -31.46
C ASN A 336 20.77 2.23 -32.14
N GLY A 337 20.24 3.45 -32.07
CA GLY A 337 18.94 3.81 -32.66
C GLY A 337 17.75 3.56 -31.75
N ASN A 338 17.93 2.82 -30.65
CA ASN A 338 16.85 2.42 -29.76
C ASN A 338 16.53 3.50 -28.71
N PHE A 339 15.27 3.52 -28.28
CA PHE A 339 14.81 4.41 -27.21
C PHE A 339 14.74 3.67 -25.87
N TYR A 340 15.35 4.25 -24.85
CA TYR A 340 15.33 3.76 -23.48
C TYR A 340 14.62 4.76 -22.57
N SER A 341 13.94 4.24 -21.55
CA SER A 341 13.22 5.03 -20.55
C SER A 341 14.01 5.14 -19.25
N PHE A 342 13.92 6.32 -18.64
CA PHE A 342 14.63 6.67 -17.41
C PHE A 342 13.72 7.40 -16.43
N LEU A 343 14.02 7.22 -15.15
CA LEU A 343 13.37 7.87 -14.03
C LEU A 343 14.36 8.82 -13.36
N ILE A 344 13.90 10.05 -13.08
CA ILE A 344 14.62 10.95 -12.19
C ILE A 344 14.05 10.81 -10.80
N LEU A 345 14.88 10.36 -9.87
CA LEU A 345 14.47 10.05 -8.50
C LEU A 345 15.06 11.05 -7.51
N GLN A 346 14.25 11.41 -6.52
CA GLN A 346 14.72 12.11 -5.33
C GLN A 346 14.47 11.26 -4.10
N TRP A 347 15.54 10.95 -3.39
CA TRP A 347 15.53 9.95 -2.34
C TRP A 347 15.00 10.48 -1.02
N PHE A 348 14.35 9.58 -0.28
CA PHE A 348 13.97 9.77 1.09
C PHE A 348 15.00 9.12 2.00
N LYS A 349 15.46 9.86 2.99
CA LYS A 349 16.36 9.34 4.01
C LYS A 349 15.59 9.12 5.31
N TYR A 350 15.74 7.94 5.90
CA TYR A 350 15.13 7.64 7.19
C TYR A 350 15.71 8.58 8.26
N SER A 351 14.82 9.15 9.07
CA SER A 351 15.22 10.09 10.14
C SER A 351 15.88 9.40 11.33
N GLY A 352 15.75 8.08 11.47
CA GLY A 352 16.13 7.36 12.69
C GLY A 352 15.05 7.35 13.77
N TYR A 353 13.95 8.10 13.57
CA TYR A 353 12.90 8.28 14.57
C TYR A 353 11.52 7.95 14.01
N ASN A 354 10.65 7.45 14.90
CA ASN A 354 9.23 7.32 14.64
C ASN A 354 8.49 8.55 15.16
N GLU A 355 7.43 8.96 14.46
CA GLU A 355 6.54 10.03 14.90
C GLU A 355 5.95 9.67 16.26
N ARG A 356 5.97 10.62 17.20
CA ARG A 356 5.74 10.37 18.63
C ARG A 356 4.38 9.71 18.93
N TYR A 357 3.33 10.09 18.20
CA TYR A 357 1.94 9.75 18.49
C TYR A 357 1.38 8.69 17.54
N LEU A 358 1.76 8.75 16.26
CA LEU A 358 1.36 7.80 15.22
C LEU A 358 2.26 6.55 15.24
N LYS A 359 3.48 6.67 15.77
CA LYS A 359 4.53 5.64 15.79
C LYS A 359 4.93 5.15 14.40
N CYS A 360 4.67 5.94 13.36
CA CYS A 360 5.11 5.66 11.99
C CYS A 360 6.53 6.19 11.76
N PRO A 361 7.33 5.55 10.89
CA PRO A 361 8.66 6.00 10.58
C PRO A 361 8.64 7.32 9.78
N LEU A 362 9.53 8.24 10.16
CA LEU A 362 9.67 9.55 9.53
C LEU A 362 10.84 9.56 8.56
N TYR A 363 10.60 10.11 7.37
CA TYR A 363 11.59 10.27 6.32
C TYR A 363 11.65 11.72 5.89
N TYR A 364 12.84 12.20 5.56
CA TYR A 364 13.03 13.53 4.98
C TYR A 364 13.53 13.39 3.56
N LEU A 365 13.10 14.33 2.71
CA LEU A 365 13.62 14.44 1.36
C LEU A 365 15.10 14.84 1.41
N GLN A 366 15.96 14.04 0.79
CA GLN A 366 17.39 14.29 0.76
C GLN A 366 17.70 15.57 -0.03
N LYS A 367 18.61 16.38 0.52
CA LYS A 367 19.05 17.63 -0.13
C LYS A 367 19.99 17.35 -1.31
N PRO A 368 19.96 18.16 -2.37
CA PRO A 368 20.82 17.98 -3.55
C PRO A 368 22.33 17.96 -3.26
N ASP A 369 22.76 18.67 -2.20
CA ASP A 369 24.17 18.88 -1.87
C ASP A 369 24.75 17.76 -0.98
N GLU A 370 23.89 16.90 -0.42
CA GLU A 370 24.28 15.70 0.31
C GLU A 370 24.66 14.61 -0.70
N LYS A 371 25.85 14.76 -1.30
CA LYS A 371 26.41 13.86 -2.33
C LYS A 371 26.25 12.39 -1.95
N LYS A 372 25.63 11.61 -2.85
CA LYS A 372 26.17 10.33 -3.37
C LYS A 372 25.26 9.63 -4.39
N TRP A 373 23.96 9.94 -4.46
CA TRP A 373 23.06 9.06 -5.21
C TRP A 373 22.78 9.60 -6.62
N PHE A 374 22.88 8.71 -7.60
CA PHE A 374 22.53 8.97 -9.00
C PHE A 374 21.10 9.51 -9.04
N LYS A 375 20.86 10.52 -9.87
CA LYS A 375 19.51 11.08 -10.04
C LYS A 375 18.72 10.34 -11.10
N VAL A 376 19.39 9.63 -12.00
CA VAL A 376 18.79 9.01 -13.19
C VAL A 376 18.98 7.51 -13.12
N PHE A 377 17.88 6.78 -13.21
CA PHE A 377 17.87 5.32 -13.20
C PHE A 377 17.13 4.77 -14.41
N PRO A 378 17.57 3.64 -14.99
CA PRO A 378 16.75 2.89 -15.93
C PRO A 378 15.46 2.44 -15.23
N VAL A 379 14.38 2.28 -16.01
CA VAL A 379 13.08 1.82 -15.48
C VAL A 379 13.18 0.47 -14.76
N SER A 380 14.17 -0.38 -15.11
CA SER A 380 14.35 -1.69 -14.50
C SER A 380 14.64 -1.67 -13.00
N TYR A 381 15.08 -0.52 -12.45
CA TYR A 381 15.33 -0.37 -11.02
C TYR A 381 14.05 -0.37 -10.17
N VAL A 382 12.91 -0.03 -10.75
CA VAL A 382 11.62 -0.05 -10.05
C VAL A 382 10.88 -1.32 -10.43
N ASN A 383 11.05 -2.37 -9.64
CA ASN A 383 10.49 -3.69 -9.95
C ASN A 383 9.23 -4.06 -9.14
N LYS A 384 8.78 -3.16 -8.26
CA LYS A 384 7.60 -3.36 -7.40
C LYS A 384 6.86 -2.05 -7.20
N ILE A 385 5.55 -2.15 -7.03
CA ILE A 385 4.72 -1.06 -6.53
C ILE A 385 4.89 -1.03 -5.01
N PRO A 386 5.20 0.11 -4.38
CA PRO A 386 5.27 0.19 -2.93
C PRO A 386 3.93 -0.23 -2.33
N LYS A 387 3.99 -1.14 -1.35
CA LYS A 387 2.81 -1.57 -0.57
C LYS A 387 2.45 -0.57 0.53
N ASN A 388 3.18 0.55 0.58
CA ASN A 388 3.13 1.53 1.64
C ASN A 388 2.45 2.79 1.14
N HIS A 389 1.66 3.40 2.01
CA HIS A 389 1.12 4.73 1.80
C HIS A 389 2.08 5.77 2.37
N PHE A 390 2.04 6.97 1.80
CA PHE A 390 2.94 8.05 2.17
C PHE A 390 2.13 9.30 2.45
N ILE A 391 2.42 9.97 3.56
CA ILE A 391 1.67 11.16 3.97
C ILE A 391 2.65 12.26 4.33
N HIS A 392 2.51 13.42 3.68
CA HIS A 392 3.29 14.60 4.03
C HIS A 392 3.02 15.01 5.50
N ALA A 393 4.08 15.17 6.28
CA ALA A 393 4.03 15.41 7.73
C ALA A 393 3.68 16.86 8.12
N CYS A 394 3.57 17.77 7.14
CA CYS A 394 3.11 19.16 7.31
C CYS A 394 3.68 19.86 8.56
N THR A 395 4.96 19.67 8.85
CA THR A 395 5.65 20.43 9.91
C THR A 395 6.10 21.77 9.36
N ASN A 396 6.09 22.82 10.18
CA ASN A 396 6.52 24.19 9.79
C ASN A 396 8.02 24.30 9.41
N SER A 397 8.75 23.18 9.36
CA SER A 397 10.14 23.11 8.93
C SER A 397 10.25 22.97 7.42
N VAL A 398 11.24 23.65 6.83
CA VAL A 398 11.56 23.73 5.39
C VAL A 398 11.93 22.36 4.75
N LEU A 399 11.87 21.27 5.51
CA LEU A 399 12.13 19.91 5.04
C LEU A 399 10.79 19.27 4.68
N GLU A 400 10.63 18.82 3.43
CA GLU A 400 9.53 17.94 3.04
C GLU A 400 9.69 16.61 3.79
N ILE A 401 9.02 16.50 4.94
CA ILE A 401 8.99 15.28 5.75
C ILE A 401 7.80 14.45 5.29
N VAL A 402 8.04 13.17 5.01
CA VAL A 402 7.03 12.19 4.66
C VAL A 402 6.98 11.12 5.74
N MET A 403 5.78 10.87 6.24
CA MET A 403 5.48 9.70 7.07
C MET A 403 5.21 8.53 6.14
N ILE A 404 5.99 7.45 6.29
CA ILE A 404 5.66 6.20 5.63
C ILE A 404 4.63 5.48 6.49
N VAL A 405 3.44 5.41 5.94
CA VAL A 405 2.35 4.58 6.40
C VAL A 405 2.47 3.26 5.66
N THR A 406 3.45 2.45 6.07
CA THR A 406 3.33 1.03 5.77
C THR A 406 2.01 0.59 6.36
N ILE A 407 1.20 -0.15 5.60
CA ILE A 407 0.16 -0.95 6.23
C ILE A 407 0.89 -1.72 7.36
N GLU A 408 2.06 -2.33 7.13
CA GLU A 408 2.91 -2.96 8.17
C GLU A 408 3.22 -2.18 9.48
N ASN A 409 3.15 -0.84 9.58
CA ASN A 409 3.30 -0.09 10.85
C ASN A 409 2.02 0.59 11.38
N ILE A 410 0.91 0.43 10.65
CA ILE A 410 -0.45 0.73 11.14
C ILE A 410 -1.22 -0.56 11.08
#